data_AF-A0AAV2VVH6-F1
#
_entry.id   AF-A0AAV2VVH6-F1
#
_cell.length_a   1.000
_cell.length_b   1.000
_cell.length_c   1.000
_cell.angle_alpha   90.00
_cell.angle_beta   90.00
_cell.angle_gamma   90.00
#
_symmetry.space_group_name_H-M   'P 1'
#
loop_
_entity.id
_entity.type
_entity.pdbx_description
1 polymer ?
#
loop_
_entity_poly.entity_id
_entity_poly.type
_entity_poly.pdbx_seq_one_letter_code
_entity_poly.pdbx_strand_id
1 'polypeptide(L)'
;MSSKNKSSTLYLFVISNVLAILGTVIYLFIIWLGLGDKTSTLSSYEVSIYGVLLLEAIPSIVISILILLILRNKASETPAKIRKLIGYDMTLRVVTFLISYAYFNLKGAYDPSPFFNIFLSWIYYAFWVQYFTSSKKVFAIYGANSPKTLPH
;
A
#
# COMPACT_ATOMS: atom_id res chain seq x y z
N MET A 1 -21.95 -2.88 -30.39
CA MET A 1 -22.28 -2.42 -29.01
C MET A 1 -21.75 -3.47 -28.04
N SER A 2 -20.88 -3.27 -27.04
CA SER A 2 -20.24 -2.13 -26.40
C SER A 2 -18.88 -2.62 -25.87
N SER A 3 -17.76 -2.01 -26.28
CA SER A 3 -16.42 -2.27 -25.73
C SER A 3 -16.17 -1.52 -24.41
N LYS A 4 -17.21 -1.00 -23.75
CA LYS A 4 -17.12 -0.11 -22.59
C LYS A 4 -17.35 -0.82 -21.25
N ASN A 5 -16.76 -1.98 -21.03
CA ASN A 5 -16.71 -2.54 -19.67
C ASN A 5 -15.31 -3.06 -19.35
N LYS A 6 -14.30 -2.17 -19.46
CA LYS A 6 -13.12 -2.30 -18.60
C LYS A 6 -13.66 -2.43 -17.17
N SER A 7 -13.44 -3.58 -16.53
CA SER A 7 -14.05 -3.92 -15.24
C SER A 7 -13.92 -2.72 -14.29
N SER A 8 -15.05 -2.12 -13.91
CA SER A 8 -15.12 -0.96 -13.01
C SER A 8 -14.28 -1.15 -11.75
N THR A 9 -14.19 -2.38 -11.25
CA THR A 9 -13.36 -2.79 -10.11
C THR A 9 -11.85 -2.68 -10.37
N LEU A 10 -11.37 -3.03 -11.57
CA LEU A 10 -9.95 -2.83 -11.93
C LEU A 10 -9.62 -1.35 -12.03
N TYR A 11 -10.55 -0.52 -12.48
CA TYR A 11 -10.38 0.92 -12.53
C TYR A 11 -10.33 1.52 -11.11
N LEU A 12 -11.20 1.06 -10.20
CA LEU A 12 -11.12 1.41 -8.79
C LEU A 12 -9.78 1.00 -8.15
N PHE A 13 -9.25 -0.16 -8.53
CA PHE A 13 -7.92 -0.59 -8.07
C PHE A 13 -6.83 0.37 -8.53
N VAL A 14 -6.84 0.77 -9.80
CA VAL A 14 -5.90 1.75 -10.34
C VAL A 14 -6.03 3.09 -9.60
N ILE A 15 -7.25 3.59 -9.44
CA ILE A 15 -7.51 4.83 -8.68
C ILE A 15 -6.94 4.73 -7.27
N SER A 16 -7.18 3.62 -6.57
CA SER A 16 -6.71 3.44 -5.19
C SER A 16 -5.18 3.53 -5.09
N ASN A 17 -4.44 2.96 -6.05
CA ASN A 17 -2.98 3.04 -6.09
C ASN A 17 -2.50 4.45 -6.46
N VAL A 18 -3.18 5.14 -7.37
CA VAL A 18 -2.86 6.54 -7.70
C VAL A 18 -3.09 7.45 -6.49
N LEU A 19 -4.20 7.29 -5.78
CA LEU A 19 -4.49 8.04 -4.55
C LEU A 19 -3.48 7.72 -3.45
N ALA A 20 -3.05 6.46 -3.31
CA ALA A 20 -2.01 6.09 -2.36
C ALA A 20 -0.67 6.81 -2.67
N ILE A 21 -0.28 6.87 -3.94
CA ILE A 21 0.91 7.61 -4.38
C ILE A 21 0.76 9.11 -4.05
N LEU A 22 -0.34 9.74 -4.47
CA LEU A 22 -0.58 11.17 -4.23
C LEU A 22 -0.62 11.49 -2.74
N GLY A 23 -1.32 10.69 -1.94
CA GLY A 23 -1.36 10.84 -0.49
C GLY A 23 0.02 10.72 0.14
N THR A 24 0.83 9.76 -0.32
CA THR A 24 2.21 9.60 0.17
C THR A 24 3.10 10.79 -0.23
N VAL A 25 2.97 11.32 -1.44
CA VAL A 25 3.72 12.52 -1.88
C VAL A 25 3.35 13.73 -1.04
N ILE A 26 2.05 13.96 -0.81
CA ILE A 26 1.57 15.04 0.06
C ILE A 26 2.12 14.86 1.48
N TYR A 27 2.08 13.65 2.00
CA TYR A 27 2.58 13.32 3.33
C TYR A 27 4.09 13.60 3.47
N LEU A 28 4.90 13.16 2.49
CA LEU A 28 6.33 13.46 2.44
C LEU A 28 6.60 14.96 2.31
N PHE A 29 5.79 15.69 1.57
CA PHE A 29 5.90 17.14 1.45
C PHE A 29 5.61 17.85 2.79
N ILE A 30 4.62 17.40 3.55
CA ILE A 30 4.33 17.91 4.90
C ILE A 30 5.51 17.66 5.84
N ILE A 31 6.09 16.45 5.81
CA ILE A 31 7.32 16.13 6.58
C ILE A 31 8.45 17.08 6.19
N TRP A 32 8.66 17.29 4.88
CA TRP A 32 9.71 18.16 4.37
C TRP A 32 9.54 19.62 4.83
N LEU A 33 8.32 20.16 4.79
CA LEU A 33 8.03 21.50 5.32
C LEU A 33 8.35 21.60 6.82
N GLY A 34 7.97 20.59 7.60
CA GLY A 34 8.27 20.56 9.04
C GLY A 34 9.76 20.44 9.36
N LEU A 35 10.54 19.81 8.49
CA LEU A 35 12.00 19.70 8.62
C LEU A 35 12.72 21.00 8.26
N GLY A 36 12.25 21.72 7.23
CA GLY A 36 12.86 22.96 6.74
C GLY A 36 13.01 24.03 7.82
N ASP A 37 12.02 24.14 8.70
CA ASP A 37 11.99 25.13 9.79
C ASP A 37 12.90 24.76 10.99
N LYS A 38 13.39 23.51 11.06
CA LYS A 38 14.04 22.97 12.27
C LYS A 38 15.43 22.35 12.05
N THR A 39 16.00 22.45 10.86
CA THR A 39 17.23 21.72 10.46
C THR A 39 18.42 21.85 11.44
N SER A 40 18.56 22.96 12.17
CA SER A 40 19.62 23.17 13.17
C SER A 40 19.24 22.85 14.63
N THR A 41 17.98 22.54 14.91
CA THR A 41 17.43 22.37 16.27
C THR A 41 16.73 21.02 16.49
N LEU A 42 16.74 20.14 15.49
CA LEU A 42 16.14 18.80 15.57
C LEU A 42 16.73 17.99 16.72
N SER A 43 15.86 17.63 17.68
CA SER A 43 16.21 16.70 18.74
C SER A 43 16.34 15.27 18.20
N SER A 44 17.12 14.42 18.88
CA SER A 44 17.24 12.99 18.51
C SER A 44 15.89 12.26 18.52
N TYR A 45 14.93 12.75 19.32
CA TYR A 45 13.57 12.25 19.38
C TYR A 45 12.78 12.57 18.10
N GLU A 46 12.84 13.82 17.62
CA GLU A 46 12.18 14.23 16.38
C GLU A 46 12.77 13.52 15.16
N VAL A 47 14.09 13.37 15.09
CA VAL A 47 14.77 12.59 14.03
C VAL A 47 14.23 11.16 13.97
N SER A 48 14.05 10.53 15.13
CA SER A 48 13.53 9.16 15.23
C SER A 48 12.06 9.07 14.77
N ILE A 49 11.23 10.05 15.12
CA ILE A 49 9.85 10.14 14.61
C ILE A 49 9.86 10.22 13.09
N TYR A 50 10.57 11.19 12.51
CA TYR A 50 10.63 11.36 11.06
C TYR A 50 11.17 10.11 10.35
N GLY A 51 12.14 9.42 10.96
CA GLY A 51 12.65 8.14 10.45
C GLY A 51 11.56 7.06 10.39
N VAL A 52 10.74 6.92 11.44
CA VAL A 52 9.60 6.00 11.47
C VAL A 52 8.56 6.38 10.41
N LEU A 53 8.23 7.66 10.28
CA LEU A 53 7.27 8.14 9.28
C LEU A 53 7.74 7.87 7.84
N LEU A 54 9.04 8.03 7.56
CA LEU A 54 9.63 7.71 6.26
C LEU A 54 9.61 6.19 5.98
N LEU A 55 9.87 5.38 7.01
CA LEU A 55 9.81 3.92 6.91
C LEU A 55 8.39 3.44 6.56
N GLU A 56 7.35 4.13 7.04
CA GLU A 56 5.96 3.85 6.68
C GLU A 56 5.61 4.31 5.25
N ALA A 57 6.10 5.49 4.84
CA ALA A 57 5.71 6.13 3.58
C ALA A 57 6.37 5.50 2.34
N ILE A 58 7.70 5.31 2.37
CA ILE A 58 8.50 4.93 1.18
C ILE A 58 8.08 3.58 0.59
N PRO A 59 7.89 2.50 1.37
CA PRO A 59 7.54 1.22 0.78
C PRO A 59 6.15 1.23 0.11
N SER A 60 5.19 1.95 0.68
CA SER A 60 3.83 2.09 0.16
C SER A 60 3.82 2.73 -1.25
N ILE A 61 4.57 3.82 -1.44
CA ILE A 61 4.67 4.48 -2.76
C ILE A 61 5.40 3.60 -3.78
N VAL A 62 6.49 2.94 -3.38
CA VAL A 62 7.25 2.05 -4.26
C VAL A 62 6.37 0.89 -4.74
N ILE A 63 5.64 0.24 -3.83
CA ILE A 63 4.76 -0.89 -4.20
C ILE A 63 3.61 -0.42 -5.09
N SER A 64 2.99 0.72 -4.77
CA SER A 64 1.91 1.28 -5.59
C SER A 64 2.38 1.58 -7.02
N ILE A 65 3.59 2.12 -7.19
CA ILE A 65 4.22 2.34 -8.50
C ILE A 65 4.45 1.01 -9.23
N LEU A 66 5.03 0.02 -8.55
CA LEU A 66 5.28 -1.30 -9.15
C LEU A 66 3.98 -1.99 -9.59
N ILE A 67 2.91 -1.89 -8.80
CA ILE A 67 1.58 -2.40 -9.16
C ILE A 67 1.09 -1.74 -10.45
N LEU A 68 1.15 -0.40 -10.54
CA LEU A 68 0.70 0.34 -11.72
C LEU A 68 1.53 0.00 -12.96
N LEU A 69 2.85 -0.20 -12.82
CA LEU A 69 3.72 -0.63 -13.91
C LEU A 69 3.36 -2.04 -14.40
N ILE A 70 3.15 -2.98 -13.49
CA ILE A 70 2.79 -4.36 -13.83
C ILE A 70 1.40 -4.44 -14.48
N LEU A 71 0.43 -3.65 -14.01
CA LEU A 71 -0.92 -3.60 -14.57
C LEU A 71 -0.95 -3.21 -16.06
N ARG A 72 0.04 -2.44 -16.53
CA ARG A 72 0.18 -2.05 -17.95
C ARG A 72 0.54 -3.25 -18.83
N ASN A 73 1.22 -4.25 -18.29
CA ASN A 73 1.59 -5.45 -19.02
C ASN A 73 0.49 -6.52 -18.90
N LYS A 74 -0.10 -6.90 -20.04
CA LYS A 74 -1.15 -7.93 -20.10
C LYS A 74 -0.53 -9.31 -20.24
N ALA A 75 0.03 -9.81 -19.13
CA ALA A 75 0.55 -11.17 -19.04
C ALA A 75 -0.32 -12.03 -18.12
N SER A 76 -0.37 -13.34 -18.38
CA SER A 76 -1.13 -14.31 -17.58
C SER A 76 -0.66 -14.40 -16.13
N GLU A 77 0.59 -14.05 -15.86
CA GLU A 77 1.20 -13.98 -14.53
C GLU A 77 0.86 -12.69 -13.75
N THR A 78 0.31 -11.66 -14.40
CA THR A 78 0.05 -10.35 -13.79
C THR A 78 -0.79 -10.44 -12.51
N PRO A 79 -1.91 -11.18 -12.45
CA PRO A 79 -2.69 -11.31 -11.21
C PRO A 79 -1.88 -11.91 -10.04
N ALA A 80 -1.01 -12.89 -10.32
CA ALA A 80 -0.18 -13.51 -9.29
C ALA A 80 0.88 -12.53 -8.75
N LYS A 81 1.53 -11.77 -9.65
CA LYS A 81 2.52 -10.74 -9.27
C LYS A 81 1.88 -9.63 -8.42
N ILE A 82 0.69 -9.16 -8.80
CA ILE A 82 -0.03 -8.13 -8.05
C ILE A 82 -0.40 -8.63 -6.65
N ARG A 83 -0.93 -9.86 -6.51
CA ARG A 83 -1.21 -10.43 -5.18
C ARG A 83 0.01 -10.48 -4.29
N LYS A 84 1.15 -10.89 -4.85
CA LYS A 84 2.42 -10.95 -4.14
C LYS A 84 2.85 -9.56 -3.64
N LEU A 85 2.70 -8.53 -4.49
CA LEU A 85 2.99 -7.14 -4.10
C LEU A 85 2.04 -6.62 -3.02
N ILE A 86 0.74 -6.90 -3.10
CA ILE A 86 -0.21 -6.53 -2.04
C ILE A 86 0.14 -7.22 -0.72
N GLY A 87 0.59 -8.49 -0.76
CA GLY A 87 1.09 -9.19 0.43
C GLY A 87 2.37 -8.61 1.01
N TYR A 88 3.30 -8.16 0.15
CA TYR A 88 4.48 -7.44 0.60
C TYR A 88 4.14 -6.10 1.26
N ASP A 89 3.23 -5.33 0.67
CA ASP A 89 2.75 -4.07 1.26
C ASP A 89 2.17 -4.32 2.65
N MET A 90 1.29 -5.32 2.77
CA MET A 90 0.70 -5.68 4.06
C MET A 90 1.74 -6.12 5.10
N THR A 91 2.71 -6.94 4.69
CA THR A 91 3.80 -7.40 5.58
C THR A 91 4.62 -6.21 6.08
N LEU A 92 4.99 -5.30 5.18
CA LEU A 92 5.76 -4.11 5.52
C LEU A 92 4.99 -3.20 6.47
N ARG A 93 3.68 -3.03 6.26
CA ARG A 93 2.81 -2.26 7.16
C ARG A 93 2.70 -2.87 8.55
N VAL A 94 2.66 -4.19 8.67
CA VAL A 94 2.69 -4.86 9.97
C VAL A 94 4.04 -4.64 10.65
N VAL A 95 5.14 -4.77 9.92
CA VAL A 95 6.49 -4.55 10.46
C VAL A 95 6.66 -3.11 10.93
N THR A 96 6.28 -2.12 10.13
CA THR A 96 6.34 -0.71 10.54
C THR A 96 5.42 -0.43 11.72
N PHE A 97 4.19 -0.95 11.70
CA PHE A 97 3.28 -0.83 12.84
C PHE A 97 3.92 -1.35 14.14
N LEU A 98 4.57 -2.52 14.10
CA LEU A 98 5.25 -3.08 15.27
C LEU A 98 6.43 -2.20 15.74
N ILE A 99 7.22 -1.67 14.81
CA ILE A 99 8.33 -0.77 15.11
C ILE A 99 7.82 0.53 15.74
N SER A 100 6.81 1.17 15.11
CA SER A 100 6.17 2.39 15.59
C SER A 100 5.57 2.16 16.97
N TYR A 101 4.79 1.09 17.15
CA TYR A 101 4.18 0.72 18.42
C TYR A 101 5.23 0.51 19.51
N ALA A 102 6.29 -0.27 19.25
CA ALA A 102 7.35 -0.50 20.22
C ALA A 102 8.05 0.83 20.61
N TYR A 103 8.39 1.66 19.62
CA TYR A 103 9.06 2.94 19.86
C TYR A 103 8.21 3.89 20.72
N PHE A 104 6.94 4.08 20.35
CA PHE A 104 6.04 5.02 21.02
C PHE A 104 5.65 4.56 22.44
N ASN A 105 5.43 3.25 22.65
CA ASN A 105 5.18 2.72 23.99
C ASN A 105 6.41 2.82 24.90
N LEU A 106 7.62 2.53 24.40
CA LEU A 106 8.85 2.67 25.19
C LEU A 106 9.13 4.11 25.63
N LYS A 107 8.55 5.10 24.92
CA LYS A 107 8.66 6.53 25.26
C LYS A 107 7.46 7.07 26.04
N GLY A 108 6.48 6.22 26.38
CA GLY A 108 5.27 6.64 27.10
C GLY A 108 4.34 7.57 26.31
N ALA A 109 4.52 7.66 25.00
CA ALA A 109 3.72 8.50 24.11
C ALA A 109 2.73 7.60 23.35
N TYR A 110 1.53 7.40 23.89
CA TYR A 110 0.51 6.62 23.19
C TYR A 110 -0.04 7.39 21.99
N ASP A 111 0.17 6.87 20.78
CA ASP A 111 -0.48 7.34 19.56
C ASP A 111 -1.40 6.23 18.99
N PRO A 112 -2.72 6.43 18.90
CA PRO A 112 -3.64 5.47 18.30
C PRO A 112 -3.63 5.48 16.76
N SER A 113 -3.02 6.48 16.12
CA SER A 113 -3.00 6.62 14.65
C SER A 113 -2.43 5.39 13.91
N PRO A 114 -1.39 4.68 14.40
CA PRO A 114 -0.87 3.50 13.74
C PRO A 114 -1.88 2.33 13.71
N PHE A 115 -2.74 2.22 14.72
CA PHE A 115 -3.78 1.18 14.79
C PHE A 115 -4.87 1.36 13.73
N PHE A 116 -5.29 2.60 13.50
CA PHE A 116 -6.28 2.89 12.46
C PHE A 116 -5.69 2.64 11.05
N ASN A 117 -4.43 3.03 10.84
CA ASN A 117 -3.73 2.81 9.58
C ASN A 117 -3.56 1.31 9.25
N ILE A 118 -3.17 0.48 10.23
CA ILE A 118 -3.03 -0.96 9.99
C ILE A 118 -4.39 -1.61 9.69
N PHE A 119 -5.46 -1.20 10.38
CA PHE A 119 -6.81 -1.71 10.13
C PHE A 119 -7.30 -1.43 8.70
N LEU A 120 -7.15 -0.19 8.21
CA LEU A 120 -7.49 0.15 6.82
C LEU A 120 -6.66 -0.65 5.81
N SER A 121 -5.40 -0.91 6.15
CA SER A 121 -4.50 -1.71 5.32
C SER A 121 -4.91 -3.18 5.24
N TRP A 122 -5.42 -3.75 6.34
CA TRP A 122 -6.03 -5.08 6.35
C TRP A 122 -7.24 -5.17 5.43
N ILE A 123 -8.13 -4.17 5.46
CA ILE A 123 -9.31 -4.12 4.57
C ILE A 123 -8.85 -4.07 3.10
N TYR A 124 -7.89 -3.19 2.79
CA TYR A 124 -7.31 -3.08 1.46
C TYR A 124 -6.73 -4.43 1.00
N TYR A 125 -5.90 -5.07 1.82
CA TYR A 125 -5.30 -6.37 1.55
C TYR A 125 -6.37 -7.43 1.27
N ALA A 126 -7.33 -7.61 2.18
CA ALA A 126 -8.34 -8.64 2.08
C ALA A 126 -9.18 -8.50 0.81
N PHE A 127 -9.62 -7.27 0.51
CA PHE A 127 -10.46 -6.99 -0.66
C PHE A 127 -9.70 -7.24 -1.96
N TRP A 128 -8.49 -6.69 -2.11
CA TRP A 128 -7.77 -6.75 -3.38
C TRP A 128 -7.09 -8.09 -3.63
N VAL A 129 -6.57 -8.76 -2.60
CA VAL A 129 -6.04 -10.13 -2.75
C VAL A 129 -7.14 -11.07 -3.19
N GLN A 130 -8.34 -10.98 -2.59
CA GLN A 130 -9.48 -11.79 -3.00
C GLN A 130 -9.88 -11.50 -4.46
N TYR A 131 -9.92 -10.21 -4.83
CA TYR A 131 -10.24 -9.81 -6.20
C TYR A 131 -9.27 -10.41 -7.22
N PHE A 132 -7.96 -10.33 -7.00
CA PHE A 132 -6.95 -10.90 -7.90
C PHE A 132 -6.78 -12.43 -7.78
N THR A 133 -7.42 -13.07 -6.80
CA THR A 133 -7.43 -14.53 -6.65
C THR A 133 -8.60 -15.18 -7.37
N SER A 134 -9.78 -14.58 -7.27
CA SER A 134 -11.04 -15.26 -7.60
C SER A 134 -11.83 -14.62 -8.74
N SER A 135 -11.51 -13.38 -9.13
CA SER A 135 -12.31 -12.64 -10.12
C SER A 135 -12.14 -13.18 -11.54
N LYS A 136 -13.14 -13.90 -12.04
CA LYS A 136 -13.19 -14.38 -13.45
C LYS A 136 -12.89 -13.26 -14.47
N LYS A 137 -13.31 -12.02 -14.19
CA LYS A 137 -13.07 -10.85 -15.04
C LYS A 137 -11.58 -10.51 -15.12
N VAL A 138 -10.86 -10.56 -14.00
CA VAL A 138 -9.40 -10.31 -13.98
C VAL A 138 -8.68 -11.37 -14.81
N PHE A 139 -9.00 -12.65 -14.58
CA PHE A 139 -8.38 -13.74 -15.34
C PHE A 139 -8.64 -13.63 -16.84
N ALA A 140 -9.88 -13.27 -17.24
CA ALA A 140 -10.23 -13.02 -18.63
C ALA A 140 -9.46 -11.83 -19.25
N ILE A 141 -9.24 -10.74 -18.51
CA ILE A 141 -8.50 -9.56 -18.99
C ILE A 141 -7.03 -9.89 -19.24
N TYR A 142 -6.43 -10.73 -18.40
CA TYR A 142 -5.00 -11.03 -18.40
C TYR A 142 -4.64 -12.36 -19.10
N GLY A 143 -5.62 -13.13 -19.59
CA GLY A 143 -5.38 -14.42 -20.24
C GLY A 143 -4.81 -15.47 -19.28
N ALA A 144 -5.12 -15.35 -17.99
CA ALA A 144 -4.68 -16.29 -16.97
C ALA A 144 -5.63 -17.49 -16.90
N ASN A 145 -5.09 -18.70 -16.83
CA ASN A 145 -5.89 -19.92 -16.62
C ASN A 145 -6.72 -19.76 -15.34
N SER A 146 -8.00 -20.14 -15.42
CA SER A 146 -9.10 -20.03 -14.44
C SER A 146 -8.69 -19.74 -12.98
N PRO A 147 -9.47 -18.92 -12.25
CA PRO A 147 -9.22 -18.68 -10.82
C PRO A 147 -8.92 -19.99 -10.09
N LYS A 148 -7.73 -20.06 -9.47
CA LYS A 148 -7.44 -21.13 -8.51
C LYS A 148 -8.44 -20.97 -7.38
N THR A 149 -9.47 -21.80 -7.37
CA THR A 149 -10.25 -22.06 -6.16
C THR A 149 -9.24 -22.42 -5.07
N LEU A 150 -9.19 -21.62 -4.02
CA LEU A 150 -8.40 -21.94 -2.83
C LEU A 150 -8.73 -23.40 -2.44
N PRO A 151 -7.75 -24.31 -2.28
CA PRO A 151 -8.03 -25.56 -1.60
C PRO A 151 -8.54 -25.21 -0.20
N HIS A 152 -9.70 -25.76 0.14
CA HIS A 152 -10.30 -25.70 1.46
C HIS A 152 -9.37 -26.29 2.53
#